data_AF-A0A062V3T7-F1
#
_entry.id   AF-A0A062V3T7-F1
#
_cell.length_a   1.000
_cell.length_b   1.000
_cell.length_c   1.000
_cell.angle_alpha   90.00
_cell.angle_beta   90.00
_cell.angle_gamma   90.00
#
_symmetry.space_group_name_H-M   'P 1'
#
loop_
_entity.id
_entity.type
_entity.pdbx_description
1 polymer ?
#
loop_
_entity_poly.entity_id
_entity_poly.type
_entity_poly.pdbx_seq_one_letter_code
_entity_poly.pdbx_strand_id
1 'polypeptide(L)'
;MPHIMELFGKTRVVIENGKIIEVGEPVADWCPVFSKVASVSRLTKEEAKKNMEYRIKELGMFTPNRRFDHGVFVNFGASEIMMTALRRGLIDTTVTVCDGAGTVITSNPDLVQGMGALMSGLIETEPIPEIIEGIELRGGTVLDRESAGIDQAGGLRKACELGYERIAVSVVGTDDAGELRAIEKEHNIDLILIGAHLTGIQHAKAEGFIKEMDIVTGCASKIVRHMVKPVLQVGTSVPMFAMTQMGKELLCERAKEVESPVLINTMRLPVLPEHKQPRLIG
;
A
#
# COMPACT_ATOMS: atom_id res chain seq x y z
N MET A 1 20.51 1.12 11.96
CA MET A 1 20.06 -0.12 11.29
C MET A 1 19.49 0.27 9.94
N PRO A 2 19.66 -0.52 8.88
CA PRO A 2 19.22 -0.10 7.56
C PRO A 2 17.69 -0.11 7.45
N HIS A 3 17.14 0.84 6.69
CA HIS A 3 15.80 0.73 6.15
C HIS A 3 15.83 -0.13 4.89
N ILE A 4 14.84 -1.01 4.72
CA ILE A 4 14.72 -1.91 3.56
C ILE A 4 13.35 -1.72 2.93
N MET A 5 13.34 -1.42 1.63
CA MET A 5 12.12 -1.33 0.83
C MET A 5 12.27 -2.06 -0.49
N GLU A 6 11.17 -2.61 -0.98
CA GLU A 6 10.99 -3.10 -2.33
C GLU A 6 10.19 -2.09 -3.16
N LEU A 7 10.74 -1.66 -4.30
CA LEU A 7 10.07 -0.79 -5.25
C LEU A 7 10.41 -1.19 -6.68
N PHE A 8 9.77 -0.55 -7.66
CA PHE A 8 10.25 -0.56 -9.04
C PHE A 8 10.47 -1.97 -9.64
N GLY A 9 9.44 -2.81 -9.60
CA GLY A 9 9.57 -4.21 -10.02
C GLY A 9 10.16 -5.10 -8.93
N LYS A 10 9.82 -4.83 -7.66
CA LYS A 10 10.31 -5.57 -6.48
C LYS A 10 11.82 -5.57 -6.32
N THR A 11 12.48 -4.51 -6.80
CA THR A 11 13.88 -4.25 -6.53
C THR A 11 14.04 -3.91 -5.06
N ARG A 12 14.84 -4.72 -4.36
CA ARG A 12 15.25 -4.44 -2.98
C ARG A 12 16.20 -3.24 -2.97
N VAL A 13 15.93 -2.27 -2.10
CA VAL A 13 16.77 -1.09 -1.87
C VAL A 13 17.02 -0.95 -0.38
N VAL A 14 18.28 -0.72 -0.02
CA VAL A 14 18.72 -0.53 1.35
C VAL A 14 19.18 0.91 1.54
N ILE A 15 18.63 1.56 2.55
CA ILE A 15 18.89 2.95 2.87
C ILE A 15 19.45 3.02 4.29
N GLU A 16 20.54 3.76 4.47
CA GLU A 16 21.12 4.03 5.78
C GLU A 16 21.44 5.53 5.86
N ASN A 17 20.97 6.19 6.93
CA ASN A 17 21.16 7.64 7.14
C ASN A 17 20.73 8.48 5.93
N GLY A 18 19.56 8.16 5.33
CA GLY A 18 19.05 8.84 4.15
C GLY A 18 19.84 8.62 2.86
N LYS A 19 20.77 7.65 2.83
CA LYS A 19 21.59 7.34 1.65
C LYS A 19 21.38 5.90 1.20
N ILE A 20 21.28 5.72 -0.12
CA ILE A 20 21.17 4.38 -0.71
C ILE A 20 22.54 3.70 -0.63
N ILE A 21 22.61 2.61 0.13
CA ILE A 21 23.82 1.79 0.28
C ILE A 21 23.80 0.54 -0.59
N GLU A 22 22.62 0.04 -0.95
CA GLU A 22 22.46 -1.15 -1.78
C GLU A 22 21.22 -1.04 -2.67
N VAL A 23 21.33 -1.54 -3.89
CA VAL A 23 20.21 -1.72 -4.83
C VAL A 23 20.35 -3.09 -5.48
N GLY A 24 19.31 -3.90 -5.37
CA GLY A 24 19.22 -5.22 -5.99
C GLY A 24 18.84 -5.15 -7.46
N GLU A 25 18.51 -6.32 -8.03
CA GLU A 25 17.94 -6.43 -9.38
C GLU A 25 16.41 -6.48 -9.31
N PRO A 26 15.70 -5.88 -10.28
CA PRO A 26 14.25 -6.04 -10.39
C PRO A 26 13.89 -7.48 -10.78
N VAL A 27 12.68 -7.91 -10.42
CA VAL A 27 12.09 -9.20 -10.86
C VAL A 27 11.12 -9.02 -12.03
N ALA A 28 10.92 -7.78 -12.47
CA ALA A 28 10.11 -7.40 -13.61
C ALA A 28 10.95 -6.56 -14.57
N ASP A 29 10.78 -6.71 -15.88
CA ASP A 29 11.53 -5.94 -16.88
C ASP A 29 10.74 -4.72 -17.39
N TRP A 30 9.42 -4.69 -17.21
CA TRP A 30 8.58 -3.58 -17.64
C TRP A 30 7.34 -3.39 -16.76
N CYS A 31 6.97 -2.12 -16.52
CA CYS A 31 5.74 -1.74 -15.85
C CYS A 31 5.06 -0.56 -16.56
N PRO A 32 3.76 -0.66 -16.88
CA PRO A 32 3.00 0.40 -17.56
C PRO A 32 2.90 1.69 -16.75
N VAL A 33 2.92 1.60 -15.41
CA VAL A 33 2.88 2.78 -14.53
C VAL A 33 4.16 3.58 -14.70
N PHE A 34 5.34 2.97 -14.51
CA PHE A 34 6.63 3.64 -14.66
C PHE A 34 6.90 4.11 -16.09
N SER A 35 6.44 3.36 -17.09
CA SER A 35 6.51 3.79 -18.49
C SER A 35 5.70 5.06 -18.76
N LYS A 36 4.53 5.21 -18.13
CA LYS A 36 3.68 6.40 -18.29
C LYS A 36 4.12 7.58 -17.43
N VAL A 37 4.47 7.34 -16.16
CA VAL A 37 4.71 8.43 -15.19
C VAL A 37 6.16 8.90 -15.15
N ALA A 38 7.11 8.05 -15.56
CA ALA A 38 8.54 8.34 -15.48
C ALA A 38 9.27 8.10 -16.81
N SER A 39 8.55 7.84 -17.90
CA SER A 39 9.13 7.55 -19.24
C SER A 39 10.15 6.42 -19.24
N VAL A 40 10.00 5.46 -18.32
CA VAL A 40 10.89 4.30 -18.18
C VAL A 40 10.48 3.20 -19.14
N SER A 41 11.35 2.87 -20.09
CA SER A 41 11.11 1.79 -21.06
C SER A 41 11.50 0.40 -20.54
N ARG A 42 12.40 0.33 -19.55
CA ARG A 42 12.83 -0.92 -18.92
C ARG A 42 13.12 -0.71 -17.44
N LEU A 43 12.68 -1.64 -16.60
CA LEU A 43 13.01 -1.62 -15.18
C LEU A 43 14.45 -2.16 -15.01
N THR A 44 15.34 -1.32 -14.49
CA THR A 44 16.72 -1.68 -14.17
C THR A 44 17.08 -1.24 -12.76
N LYS A 45 18.20 -1.74 -12.24
CA LYS A 45 18.80 -1.30 -10.99
C LYS A 45 19.07 0.20 -10.95
N GLU A 46 19.57 0.79 -12.04
CA GLU A 46 19.86 2.22 -12.13
C GLU A 46 18.60 3.06 -12.06
N GLU A 47 17.54 2.65 -12.76
CA GLU A 47 16.26 3.34 -12.72
C GLU A 47 15.56 3.19 -11.35
N ALA A 48 15.70 2.03 -10.70
CA ALA A 48 15.25 1.85 -9.32
C ALA A 48 15.99 2.79 -8.35
N LYS A 49 17.31 2.92 -8.50
CA LYS A 49 18.13 3.86 -7.72
C LYS A 49 17.66 5.30 -7.92
N LYS A 50 17.52 5.76 -9.17
CA LYS A 50 17.02 7.10 -9.48
C LYS A 50 15.64 7.35 -8.89
N ASN A 51 14.75 6.36 -8.94
CA ASN A 51 13.42 6.46 -8.37
C ASN A 51 13.46 6.63 -6.84
N MET A 52 14.37 5.93 -6.15
CA MET A 52 14.55 6.09 -4.71
C MET A 52 15.22 7.43 -4.36
N GLU A 53 16.24 7.87 -5.10
CA GLU A 53 16.85 9.18 -4.92
C GLU A 53 15.83 10.31 -5.07
N TYR A 54 14.91 10.19 -6.03
CA TYR A 54 13.79 11.10 -6.18
C TYR A 54 12.88 11.12 -4.94
N ARG A 55 12.51 9.95 -4.40
CA ARG A 55 11.66 9.86 -3.21
C ARG A 55 12.33 10.46 -1.96
N ILE A 56 13.60 10.14 -1.74
CA ILE A 56 14.39 10.72 -0.63
C ILE A 56 14.43 12.24 -0.77
N LYS A 57 14.71 12.75 -1.97
CA LYS A 57 14.82 14.20 -2.23
C LYS A 57 13.49 14.93 -2.08
N GLU A 58 12.42 14.44 -2.69
CA GLU A 58 11.16 15.18 -2.82
C GLU A 58 10.21 14.97 -1.63
N LEU A 59 10.26 13.79 -1.01
CA LEU A 59 9.38 13.40 0.09
C LEU A 59 10.11 13.36 1.45
N GLY A 60 11.44 13.45 1.45
CA GLY A 60 12.25 13.25 2.65
C GLY A 60 12.23 11.82 3.18
N MET A 61 11.86 10.83 2.34
CA MET A 61 11.76 9.42 2.78
C MET A 61 13.07 8.94 3.42
N PHE A 62 12.95 8.24 4.55
CA PHE A 62 14.04 7.73 5.37
C PHE A 62 14.97 8.82 5.93
N THR A 63 14.45 10.03 6.14
CA THR A 63 15.20 11.16 6.70
C THR A 63 14.38 11.98 7.71
N PRO A 64 15.03 12.73 8.61
CA PRO A 64 14.35 13.71 9.48
C PRO A 64 13.50 14.76 8.74
N ASN A 65 13.73 14.97 7.45
CA ASN A 65 13.00 15.95 6.64
C ASN A 65 11.75 15.35 5.97
N ARG A 66 11.21 14.24 6.48
CA ARG A 66 10.03 13.58 5.92
C ARG A 66 8.83 14.52 5.87
N ARG A 67 8.21 14.57 4.70
CA ARG A 67 7.04 15.40 4.41
C ARG A 67 5.75 14.59 4.39
N PHE A 68 4.71 15.09 5.05
CA PHE A 68 3.39 14.46 5.05
C PHE A 68 2.34 15.29 4.27
N ASP A 69 2.75 16.41 3.69
CA ASP A 69 1.91 17.34 2.94
C ASP A 69 1.84 16.95 1.45
N HIS A 70 1.47 15.70 1.17
CA HIS A 70 1.33 15.20 -0.20
C HIS A 70 -0.13 14.89 -0.52
N GLY A 71 -0.57 15.36 -1.70
CA GLY A 71 -1.90 15.07 -2.22
C GLY A 71 -1.99 13.72 -2.91
N VAL A 72 -3.05 13.55 -3.69
CA VAL A 72 -3.31 12.36 -4.53
C VAL A 72 -2.17 12.18 -5.54
N PHE A 73 -1.54 11.01 -5.55
CA PHE A 73 -0.49 10.67 -6.53
C PHE A 73 -1.04 9.82 -7.67
N VAL A 74 -1.92 8.86 -7.34
CA VAL A 74 -2.63 8.02 -8.32
C VAL A 74 -4.14 8.05 -8.06
N ASN A 75 -4.93 7.89 -9.12
CA ASN A 75 -6.39 7.89 -8.98
C ASN A 75 -6.90 6.79 -8.04
N PHE A 76 -6.26 5.61 -8.06
CA PHE A 76 -6.63 4.46 -7.24
C PHE A 76 -5.38 3.80 -6.65
N GLY A 77 -4.93 4.30 -5.49
CA GLY A 77 -3.94 3.65 -4.63
C GLY A 77 -4.54 3.34 -3.27
N ALA A 78 -3.87 2.49 -2.48
CA ALA A 78 -4.37 2.06 -1.18
C ALA A 78 -4.56 3.26 -0.23
N SER A 79 -3.57 4.15 -0.16
CA SER A 79 -3.66 5.36 0.67
C SER A 79 -4.73 6.33 0.17
N GLU A 80 -4.91 6.49 -1.14
CA GLU A 80 -5.97 7.34 -1.67
C GLU A 80 -7.37 6.80 -1.35
N ILE A 81 -7.55 5.48 -1.42
CA ILE A 81 -8.82 4.83 -1.05
C ILE A 81 -9.10 5.03 0.44
N MET A 82 -8.13 4.78 1.32
CA MET A 82 -8.29 4.95 2.76
C MET A 82 -8.51 6.42 3.14
N MET A 83 -7.79 7.35 2.53
CA MET A 83 -7.98 8.80 2.70
C MET A 83 -9.41 9.21 2.33
N THR A 84 -9.92 8.79 1.16
CA THR A 84 -11.30 9.08 0.77
C THR A 84 -12.29 8.42 1.73
N ALA A 85 -12.06 7.17 2.15
CA ALA A 85 -12.96 6.45 3.06
C ALA A 85 -13.06 7.13 4.44
N LEU A 86 -11.94 7.61 5.00
CA LEU A 86 -11.91 8.41 6.23
C LEU A 86 -12.69 9.71 6.06
N ARG A 87 -12.43 10.48 4.98
CA ARG A 87 -13.12 11.75 4.71
C ARG A 87 -14.64 11.60 4.57
N ARG A 88 -15.10 10.42 4.16
CA ARG A 88 -16.52 10.09 3.94
C ARG A 88 -17.16 9.37 5.13
N GLY A 89 -16.40 9.10 6.19
CA GLY A 89 -16.89 8.38 7.37
C GLY A 89 -17.29 6.93 7.10
N LEU A 90 -16.70 6.31 6.07
CA LEU A 90 -16.86 4.87 5.77
C LEU A 90 -15.98 4.02 6.69
N ILE A 91 -14.86 4.58 7.14
CA ILE A 91 -13.97 4.02 8.16
C ILE A 91 -13.63 5.11 9.17
N ASP A 92 -13.28 4.71 10.38
CA ASP A 92 -12.95 5.60 11.50
C ASP A 92 -11.45 5.79 11.67
N THR A 93 -10.65 4.77 11.32
CA THR A 93 -9.18 4.82 11.40
C THR A 93 -8.53 3.88 10.41
N THR A 94 -7.22 3.99 10.32
CA THR A 94 -6.38 3.09 9.53
C THR A 94 -5.23 2.54 10.36
N VAL A 95 -4.76 1.34 10.00
CA VAL A 95 -3.47 0.78 10.42
C VAL A 95 -2.61 0.63 9.18
N THR A 96 -1.58 1.47 9.09
CA THR A 96 -0.69 1.56 7.93
C THR A 96 0.75 1.61 8.38
N VAL A 97 1.69 1.71 7.44
CA VAL A 97 3.12 1.78 7.74
C VAL A 97 3.72 3.08 7.25
N CYS A 98 4.72 3.59 7.98
CA CYS A 98 5.52 4.74 7.59
C CYS A 98 7.01 4.44 7.76
N ASP A 99 7.81 4.87 6.78
CA ASP A 99 9.26 4.88 6.92
C ASP A 99 9.66 5.74 8.12
N GLY A 100 10.57 5.24 8.96
CA GLY A 100 10.98 5.92 10.19
C GLY A 100 10.06 5.73 11.41
N ALA A 101 8.90 5.08 11.26
CA ALA A 101 7.93 4.91 12.35
C ALA A 101 7.28 3.52 12.43
N GLY A 102 7.44 2.67 11.42
CA GLY A 102 6.86 1.33 11.45
C GLY A 102 5.35 1.40 11.32
N THR A 103 4.64 0.73 12.23
CA THR A 103 3.17 0.69 12.24
C THR A 103 2.57 1.96 12.85
N VAL A 104 1.61 2.55 12.14
CA VAL A 104 0.94 3.79 12.53
C VAL A 104 -0.57 3.61 12.47
N ILE A 105 -1.24 3.99 13.55
CA ILE A 105 -2.70 4.10 13.63
C ILE A 105 -3.08 5.57 13.46
N THR A 106 -3.96 5.89 12.52
CA THR A 106 -4.48 7.27 12.41
C THR A 106 -5.82 7.36 11.71
N SER A 107 -6.64 8.29 12.21
CA SER A 107 -7.90 8.75 11.62
C SER A 107 -7.75 10.02 10.79
N ASN A 108 -6.54 10.58 10.69
CA ASN A 108 -6.27 11.77 9.89
C ASN A 108 -6.06 11.38 8.40
N PRO A 109 -6.99 11.72 7.49
CA PRO A 109 -6.89 11.32 6.09
C PRO A 109 -5.67 11.91 5.38
N ASP A 110 -5.26 13.13 5.72
CA ASP A 110 -4.11 13.77 5.10
C ASP A 110 -2.81 13.09 5.54
N LEU A 111 -2.75 12.64 6.79
CA LEU A 111 -1.61 11.88 7.30
C LEU A 111 -1.51 10.49 6.62
N VAL A 112 -2.63 9.78 6.47
CA VAL A 112 -2.67 8.50 5.73
C VAL A 112 -2.12 8.66 4.32
N GLN A 113 -2.57 9.70 3.61
CA GLN A 113 -2.06 9.97 2.27
C GLN A 113 -0.60 10.41 2.28
N GLY A 114 -0.18 11.27 3.22
CA GLY A 114 1.20 11.73 3.34
C GLY A 114 2.21 10.61 3.60
N MET A 115 1.83 9.64 4.43
CA MET A 115 2.64 8.45 4.70
C MET A 115 2.67 7.49 3.52
N GLY A 116 1.50 7.24 2.91
CA GLY A 116 1.35 6.26 1.83
C GLY A 116 1.73 6.75 0.43
N ALA A 117 1.79 8.06 0.20
CA ALA A 117 2.14 8.65 -1.08
C ALA A 117 3.53 8.16 -1.52
N LEU A 118 3.58 7.47 -2.67
CA LEU A 118 4.80 6.84 -3.18
C LEU A 118 5.44 5.81 -2.22
N MET A 119 4.74 5.37 -1.18
CA MET A 119 5.13 4.21 -0.39
C MET A 119 4.96 2.94 -1.24
N SER A 120 5.93 2.04 -1.20
CA SER A 120 5.88 0.74 -1.88
C SER A 120 5.94 -0.38 -0.85
N GLY A 121 6.67 -1.46 -1.08
CA GLY A 121 6.80 -2.52 -0.09
C GLY A 121 7.85 -2.18 0.95
N LEU A 122 7.48 -1.49 2.03
CA LEU A 122 8.37 -1.31 3.18
C LEU A 122 8.55 -2.67 3.89
N ILE A 123 9.79 -3.13 3.99
CA ILE A 123 10.14 -4.43 4.58
C ILE A 123 10.65 -4.24 6.00
N GLU A 124 11.52 -3.26 6.19
CA GLU A 124 12.16 -2.97 7.47
C GLU A 124 12.43 -1.47 7.57
N THR A 125 12.34 -0.94 8.78
CA THR A 125 12.68 0.44 9.08
C THR A 125 13.18 0.55 10.51
N GLU A 126 13.93 1.62 10.79
CA GLU A 126 14.30 2.01 12.15
C GLU A 126 13.59 3.31 12.55
N PRO A 127 13.52 3.66 13.85
CA PRO A 127 12.90 4.89 14.30
C PRO A 127 13.69 6.12 13.86
N ILE A 128 12.98 7.11 13.33
CA ILE A 128 13.49 8.46 13.11
C ILE A 128 12.65 9.39 13.99
N PRO A 129 13.21 9.97 15.07
CA PRO A 129 12.46 10.75 16.06
C PRO A 129 11.59 11.85 15.44
N GLU A 130 12.12 12.59 14.47
CA GLU A 130 11.42 13.70 13.82
C GLU A 130 10.20 13.22 13.01
N ILE A 131 10.27 12.01 12.45
CA ILE A 131 9.14 11.38 11.75
C ILE A 131 8.07 10.98 12.76
N ILE A 132 8.47 10.29 13.83
CA ILE A 132 7.55 9.84 14.89
C ILE A 132 6.82 11.04 15.51
N GLU A 133 7.56 12.07 15.91
CA GLU A 133 6.99 13.30 16.46
C GLU A 133 6.10 14.00 15.43
N GLY A 134 6.51 14.05 14.17
CA GLY A 134 5.71 14.61 13.08
C GLY A 134 4.38 13.88 12.84
N ILE A 135 4.35 12.56 13.02
CA ILE A 135 3.15 11.72 12.96
C ILE A 135 2.23 12.01 14.14
N GLU A 136 2.78 12.01 15.36
CA GLU A 136 2.00 12.22 16.60
C GLU A 136 1.38 13.61 16.65
N LEU A 137 2.12 14.65 16.25
CA LEU A 137 1.62 16.02 16.12
C LEU A 137 0.45 16.15 15.14
N ARG A 138 0.33 15.22 14.19
CA ARG A 138 -0.76 15.16 13.19
C ARG A 138 -1.89 14.20 13.59
N GLY A 139 -1.89 13.72 14.83
CA GLY A 139 -2.92 12.80 15.34
C GLY A 139 -2.72 11.35 14.91
N GLY A 140 -1.49 10.96 14.57
CA GLY A 140 -1.11 9.55 14.45
C GLY A 140 -0.68 8.97 15.78
N THR A 141 -0.81 7.65 15.92
CA THR A 141 -0.25 6.87 17.02
C THR A 141 0.75 5.88 16.43
N VAL A 142 2.02 6.02 16.81
CA VAL A 142 3.07 5.06 16.43
C VAL A 142 3.02 3.88 17.40
N LEU A 143 2.92 2.66 16.86
CA LEU A 143 2.76 1.45 17.68
C LEU A 143 3.99 1.19 18.56
N ASP A 144 5.17 1.25 17.95
CA ASP A 144 6.45 1.03 18.62
C ASP A 144 7.43 2.14 18.25
N ARG A 145 7.64 3.06 19.20
CA ARG A 145 8.55 4.21 19.04
C ARG A 145 10.02 3.82 19.15
N GLU A 146 10.34 2.69 19.77
CA GLU A 146 11.71 2.27 20.05
C GLU A 146 12.30 1.46 18.90
N SER A 147 11.49 0.59 18.29
CA SER A 147 11.97 -0.26 17.18
C SER A 147 11.45 0.18 15.81
N ALA A 148 10.37 0.96 15.74
CA ALA A 148 9.63 1.21 14.49
C ALA A 148 9.22 -0.09 13.77
N GLY A 149 8.82 -1.10 14.55
CA GLY A 149 8.36 -2.39 14.05
C GLY A 149 7.12 -2.31 13.15
N ILE A 150 7.11 -3.13 12.10
CA ILE A 150 5.93 -3.38 11.26
C ILE A 150 5.19 -4.59 11.85
N ASP A 151 3.99 -4.34 12.38
CA ASP A 151 3.12 -5.29 13.05
C ASP A 151 1.66 -4.83 12.88
N GLN A 152 1.03 -5.30 11.81
CA GLN A 152 -0.35 -4.97 11.49
C GLN A 152 -1.33 -5.53 12.54
N ALA A 153 -1.04 -6.69 13.12
CA ALA A 153 -1.91 -7.33 14.11
C ALA A 153 -1.90 -6.54 15.43
N GLY A 154 -0.72 -6.19 15.93
CA GLY A 154 -0.56 -5.30 17.09
C GLY A 154 -1.16 -3.92 16.84
N GLY A 155 -0.97 -3.37 15.64
CA GLY A 155 -1.59 -2.11 15.23
C GLY A 155 -3.12 -2.17 15.24
N LEU A 156 -3.71 -3.26 14.78
CA LEU A 156 -5.16 -3.47 14.79
C LEU A 156 -5.69 -3.61 16.23
N ARG A 157 -5.04 -4.42 17.07
CA ARG A 157 -5.41 -4.53 18.49
C ARG A 157 -5.34 -3.16 19.17
N LYS A 158 -4.29 -2.38 18.87
CA LYS A 158 -4.15 -1.03 19.42
C LYS A 158 -5.27 -0.10 18.95
N ALA A 159 -5.67 -0.19 17.68
CA ALA A 159 -6.79 0.58 17.16
C ALA A 159 -8.12 0.21 17.86
N CYS A 160 -8.36 -1.08 18.15
CA CYS A 160 -9.50 -1.52 18.95
C CYS A 160 -9.46 -0.96 20.38
N GLU A 161 -8.29 -0.98 21.05
CA GLU A 161 -8.11 -0.40 22.40
C GLU A 161 -8.41 1.10 22.43
N LEU A 162 -8.13 1.80 21.33
CA LEU A 162 -8.44 3.22 21.17
C LEU A 162 -9.93 3.49 20.87
N GLY A 163 -10.74 2.44 20.73
CA GLY A 163 -12.19 2.51 20.55
C GLY A 163 -12.65 2.69 19.11
N TYR A 164 -11.80 2.37 18.12
CA TYR A 164 -12.20 2.40 16.71
C TYR A 164 -12.96 1.12 16.33
N GLU A 165 -14.02 1.26 15.53
CA GLU A 165 -14.90 0.14 15.14
C GLU A 165 -14.84 -0.17 13.64
N ARG A 166 -14.63 0.83 12.77
CA ARG A 166 -14.47 0.62 11.32
C ARG A 166 -13.03 0.90 10.91
N ILE A 167 -12.26 -0.15 10.65
CA ILE A 167 -10.80 -0.04 10.54
C ILE A 167 -10.33 -0.56 9.19
N ALA A 168 -9.50 0.21 8.48
CA ALA A 168 -8.81 -0.27 7.29
C ALA A 168 -7.34 -0.58 7.57
N VAL A 169 -6.85 -1.73 7.09
CA VAL A 169 -5.46 -2.15 7.27
C VAL A 169 -4.83 -2.43 5.91
N SER A 170 -3.66 -1.83 5.67
CA SER A 170 -2.84 -2.16 4.49
C SER A 170 -1.90 -3.32 4.79
N VAL A 171 -1.95 -4.37 3.98
CA VAL A 171 -1.18 -5.60 4.20
C VAL A 171 -0.20 -5.83 3.04
N VAL A 172 1.09 -5.96 3.36
CA VAL A 172 2.21 -6.18 2.42
C VAL A 172 2.87 -7.53 2.72
N GLY A 173 2.10 -8.61 2.68
CA GLY A 173 2.56 -9.95 3.08
C GLY A 173 1.40 -10.90 3.28
N THR A 174 1.66 -12.22 3.33
CA THR A 174 0.60 -13.22 3.45
C THR A 174 0.32 -13.67 4.87
N ASP A 175 1.25 -13.40 5.79
CA ASP A 175 1.35 -14.17 7.02
C ASP A 175 0.37 -13.67 8.11
N ASP A 176 -0.08 -12.41 8.03
CA ASP A 176 -0.94 -11.80 9.06
C ASP A 176 -2.44 -11.86 8.77
N ALA A 177 -2.85 -12.18 7.54
CA ALA A 177 -4.23 -11.99 7.09
C ALA A 177 -5.26 -12.79 7.92
N GLY A 178 -4.94 -14.04 8.26
CA GLY A 178 -5.80 -14.87 9.10
C GLY A 178 -5.91 -14.38 10.55
N GLU A 179 -4.82 -13.84 11.10
CA GLU A 179 -4.81 -13.27 12.44
C GLU A 179 -5.64 -11.98 12.49
N LEU A 180 -5.49 -11.10 11.50
CA LEU A 180 -6.29 -9.87 11.40
C LEU A 180 -7.80 -10.17 11.39
N ARG A 181 -8.23 -11.21 10.66
CA ARG A 181 -9.62 -11.68 10.64
C ARG A 181 -10.06 -12.37 11.94
N ALA A 182 -9.14 -12.91 12.72
CA ALA A 182 -9.44 -13.40 14.06
C ALA A 182 -9.68 -12.23 15.02
N ILE A 183 -8.84 -11.19 14.97
CA ILE A 183 -8.98 -9.95 15.76
C ILE A 183 -10.31 -9.25 15.43
N GLU A 184 -10.69 -9.19 14.15
CA GLU A 184 -11.99 -8.66 13.71
C GLU A 184 -13.16 -9.27 14.48
N LYS A 185 -13.17 -10.61 14.58
CA LYS A 185 -14.23 -11.36 15.27
C LYS A 185 -14.14 -11.24 16.79
N GLU A 186 -12.93 -11.23 17.32
CA GLU A 186 -12.65 -11.10 18.76
C GLU A 186 -13.19 -9.76 19.30
N HIS A 187 -12.94 -8.68 18.58
CA HIS A 187 -13.33 -7.33 18.97
C HIS A 187 -14.69 -6.88 18.41
N ASN A 188 -15.31 -7.69 17.54
CA ASN A 188 -16.58 -7.37 16.86
C ASN A 188 -16.54 -6.00 16.17
N ILE A 189 -15.53 -5.81 15.32
CA ILE A 189 -15.30 -4.60 14.52
C ILE A 189 -15.57 -4.87 13.03
N ASP A 190 -15.74 -3.82 12.25
CA ASP A 190 -15.77 -3.89 10.79
C ASP A 190 -14.35 -3.68 10.24
N LEU A 191 -13.71 -4.76 9.78
CA LEU A 191 -12.34 -4.73 9.28
C LEU A 191 -12.29 -4.77 7.76
N ILE A 192 -11.57 -3.81 7.18
CA ILE A 192 -11.27 -3.75 5.75
C ILE A 192 -9.80 -4.05 5.53
N LEU A 193 -9.51 -5.10 4.77
CA LEU A 193 -8.14 -5.49 4.41
C LEU A 193 -7.81 -5.11 2.96
N ILE A 194 -6.75 -4.32 2.79
CA ILE A 194 -6.24 -3.90 1.48
C ILE A 194 -4.87 -4.54 1.24
N GLY A 195 -4.84 -5.57 0.40
CA GLY A 195 -3.62 -6.28 0.02
C GLY A 195 -2.82 -5.52 -1.04
N ALA A 196 -1.58 -5.16 -0.68
CA ALA A 196 -0.65 -4.43 -1.53
C ALA A 196 0.64 -5.20 -1.82
N HIS A 197 1.38 -4.75 -2.84
CA HIS A 197 2.74 -5.25 -3.12
C HIS A 197 2.85 -6.77 -3.37
N LEU A 198 1.85 -7.37 -4.01
CA LEU A 198 1.72 -8.82 -4.20
C LEU A 198 2.60 -9.43 -5.33
N THR A 199 3.59 -8.68 -5.82
CA THR A 199 4.48 -9.16 -6.89
C THR A 199 5.32 -10.34 -6.38
N GLY A 200 5.33 -11.44 -7.12
CA GLY A 200 6.07 -12.65 -6.76
C GLY A 200 5.47 -13.44 -5.59
N ILE A 201 4.21 -13.19 -5.21
CA ILE A 201 3.49 -14.02 -4.24
C ILE A 201 3.44 -15.47 -4.74
N GLN A 202 3.69 -16.42 -3.84
CA GLN A 202 3.71 -17.84 -4.17
C GLN A 202 2.28 -18.39 -4.29
N HIS A 203 2.03 -19.26 -5.27
CA HIS A 203 0.69 -19.80 -5.53
C HIS A 203 0.06 -20.45 -4.29
N ALA A 204 0.85 -21.22 -3.52
CA ALA A 204 0.40 -21.91 -2.32
C ALA A 204 -0.15 -20.98 -1.23
N LYS A 205 0.35 -19.74 -1.14
CA LYS A 205 -0.12 -18.75 -0.15
C LYS A 205 -1.15 -17.77 -0.72
N ALA A 206 -1.17 -17.60 -2.03
CA ALA A 206 -1.93 -16.54 -2.67
C ALA A 206 -3.45 -16.74 -2.62
N GLU A 207 -3.96 -17.98 -2.70
CA GLU A 207 -5.41 -18.22 -2.60
C GLU A 207 -5.94 -17.88 -1.21
N GLY A 208 -5.29 -18.37 -0.15
CA GLY A 208 -5.68 -18.08 1.23
C GLY A 208 -5.63 -16.57 1.51
N PHE A 209 -4.52 -15.93 1.12
CA PHE A 209 -4.38 -14.48 1.29
C PHE A 209 -5.49 -13.69 0.58
N ILE A 210 -5.75 -13.95 -0.71
CA ILE A 210 -6.76 -13.20 -1.49
C ILE A 210 -8.16 -13.37 -0.91
N LYS A 211 -8.49 -14.56 -0.37
CA LYS A 211 -9.80 -14.83 0.24
C LYS A 211 -10.08 -13.95 1.45
N GLU A 212 -9.06 -13.58 2.21
CA GLU A 212 -9.20 -12.73 3.39
C GLU A 212 -9.24 -11.24 3.05
N MET A 213 -8.94 -10.82 1.82
CA MET A 213 -8.84 -9.39 1.46
C MET A 213 -10.17 -8.82 0.94
N ASP A 214 -10.41 -7.55 1.21
CA ASP A 214 -11.53 -6.78 0.63
C ASP A 214 -11.14 -6.13 -0.69
N ILE A 215 -9.89 -5.66 -0.76
CA ILE A 215 -9.30 -5.06 -1.96
C ILE A 215 -7.91 -5.64 -2.17
N VAL A 216 -7.57 -6.03 -3.40
CA VAL A 216 -6.21 -6.44 -3.76
C VAL A 216 -5.71 -5.73 -5.00
N THR A 217 -4.43 -5.35 -5.02
CA THR A 217 -3.78 -4.87 -6.25
C THR A 217 -3.28 -6.03 -7.11
N GLY A 218 -3.49 -5.91 -8.43
CA GLY A 218 -2.98 -6.86 -9.40
C GLY A 218 -1.47 -6.77 -9.68
N CYS A 219 -0.80 -5.64 -9.38
CA CYS A 219 0.64 -5.36 -9.58
C CYS A 219 1.32 -6.18 -10.71
N ALA A 220 2.54 -6.67 -10.57
CA ALA A 220 3.15 -7.57 -11.56
C ALA A 220 2.81 -9.06 -11.28
N SER A 221 1.77 -9.34 -10.49
CA SER A 221 1.45 -10.69 -10.04
C SER A 221 0.51 -11.40 -11.00
N LYS A 222 1.06 -12.27 -11.87
CA LYS A 222 0.26 -13.14 -12.75
C LYS A 222 -0.71 -14.02 -11.95
N ILE A 223 -0.28 -14.50 -10.78
CA ILE A 223 -1.06 -15.38 -9.90
C ILE A 223 -2.31 -14.66 -9.38
N VAL A 224 -2.16 -13.48 -8.77
CA VAL A 224 -3.30 -12.68 -8.28
C VAL A 224 -4.28 -12.42 -9.42
N ARG A 225 -3.77 -11.96 -10.56
CA ARG A 225 -4.54 -11.61 -11.74
C ARG A 225 -5.38 -12.75 -12.32
N HIS A 226 -4.95 -14.00 -12.18
CA HIS A 226 -5.72 -15.17 -12.64
C HIS A 226 -6.72 -15.69 -11.60
N MET A 227 -6.43 -15.52 -10.30
CA MET A 227 -7.24 -16.13 -9.23
C MET A 227 -8.37 -15.24 -8.74
N VAL A 228 -8.22 -13.91 -8.84
CA VAL A 228 -9.25 -12.97 -8.36
C VAL A 228 -10.55 -13.14 -9.14
N LYS A 229 -11.67 -13.05 -8.42
CA LYS A 229 -13.03 -12.96 -8.95
C LYS A 229 -13.69 -11.71 -8.39
N PRO A 230 -13.28 -10.52 -8.87
CA PRO A 230 -13.68 -9.27 -8.23
C PRO A 230 -15.13 -8.90 -8.53
N VAL A 231 -15.79 -8.25 -7.57
CA VAL A 231 -17.11 -7.63 -7.73
C VAL A 231 -17.01 -6.23 -8.39
N LEU A 232 -15.82 -5.62 -8.34
CA LEU A 232 -15.48 -4.38 -9.04
C LEU A 232 -13.98 -4.38 -9.35
N GLN A 233 -13.61 -3.89 -10.53
CA GLN A 233 -12.24 -3.63 -10.91
C GLN A 233 -12.09 -2.17 -11.32
N VAL A 234 -11.04 -1.50 -10.84
CA VAL A 234 -10.64 -0.19 -11.34
C VAL A 234 -9.26 -0.26 -11.97
N GLY A 235 -9.11 0.33 -13.16
CA GLY A 235 -7.89 0.27 -13.96
C GLY A 235 -7.69 -1.06 -14.68
N THR A 236 -6.85 -1.06 -15.73
CA THR A 236 -6.52 -2.27 -16.52
C THR A 236 -5.03 -2.61 -16.51
N SER A 237 -4.18 -1.66 -16.10
CA SER A 237 -2.72 -1.78 -16.18
C SER A 237 -2.13 -2.27 -14.85
N VAL A 238 -2.40 -1.54 -13.76
CA VAL A 238 -2.18 -1.98 -12.37
C VAL A 238 -3.52 -1.86 -11.67
N PRO A 239 -4.38 -2.88 -11.80
CA PRO A 239 -5.76 -2.80 -11.34
C PRO A 239 -5.85 -2.94 -9.82
N MET A 240 -6.86 -2.30 -9.24
CA MET A 240 -7.36 -2.63 -7.91
C MET A 240 -8.64 -3.43 -8.06
N PHE A 241 -8.73 -4.54 -7.33
CA PHE A 241 -9.81 -5.51 -7.39
C PHE A 241 -10.55 -5.50 -6.05
N ALA A 242 -11.81 -5.09 -6.03
CA ALA A 242 -12.67 -5.32 -4.89
C ALA A 242 -13.15 -6.77 -4.89
N MET A 243 -12.87 -7.47 -3.81
CA MET A 243 -13.25 -8.88 -3.59
C MET A 243 -14.58 -8.98 -2.83
N THR A 244 -14.91 -7.98 -2.02
CA THR A 244 -16.13 -7.91 -1.21
C THR A 244 -17.00 -6.70 -1.58
N GLN A 245 -18.23 -6.70 -1.09
CA GLN A 245 -19.16 -5.58 -1.28
C GLN A 245 -18.64 -4.29 -0.63
N MET A 246 -18.02 -4.38 0.55
CA MET A 246 -17.38 -3.24 1.21
C MET A 246 -16.20 -2.71 0.39
N GLY A 247 -15.34 -3.60 -0.13
CA GLY A 247 -14.27 -3.18 -1.04
C GLY A 247 -14.79 -2.44 -2.28
N LYS A 248 -15.95 -2.86 -2.80
CA LYS A 248 -16.61 -2.17 -3.93
C LYS A 248 -17.12 -0.79 -3.53
N GLU A 249 -17.69 -0.63 -2.35
CA GLU A 249 -18.14 0.67 -1.84
C GLU A 249 -16.99 1.66 -1.75
N LEU A 250 -15.85 1.25 -1.18
CA LEU A 250 -14.65 2.07 -1.08
C LEU A 250 -14.10 2.51 -2.44
N LEU A 251 -14.02 1.58 -3.41
CA LEU A 251 -13.56 1.92 -4.76
C LEU A 251 -14.53 2.84 -5.50
N CYS A 252 -15.84 2.63 -5.34
CA CYS A 252 -16.87 3.51 -5.91
C CYS A 252 -16.83 4.91 -5.27
N GLU A 253 -16.60 4.99 -3.96
CA GLU A 253 -16.48 6.27 -3.27
C GLU A 253 -15.24 7.03 -3.75
N ARG A 254 -14.10 6.33 -3.90
CA ARG A 254 -12.90 6.91 -4.50
C ARG A 254 -13.14 7.41 -5.92
N ALA A 255 -13.92 6.68 -6.73
CA ALA A 255 -14.23 7.08 -8.10
C ALA A 255 -14.99 8.41 -8.20
N LYS A 256 -15.78 8.80 -7.18
CA LYS A 256 -16.46 10.11 -7.14
C LYS A 256 -15.49 11.28 -7.04
N GLU A 257 -14.28 11.05 -6.53
CA GLU A 257 -13.23 12.07 -6.36
C GLU A 257 -12.19 12.06 -7.49
N VAL A 258 -12.32 11.17 -8.47
CA VAL A 258 -11.46 11.17 -9.65
C VAL A 258 -11.97 12.20 -10.65
N GLU A 259 -11.16 13.22 -10.94
CA GLU A 259 -11.54 14.32 -11.85
C GLU A 259 -11.71 13.87 -13.31
N SER A 260 -10.93 12.87 -13.74
CA SER A 260 -11.03 12.33 -15.08
C SER A 260 -12.34 11.53 -15.24
N PRO A 261 -13.04 11.64 -16.39
CA PRO A 261 -14.26 10.88 -16.64
C PRO A 261 -14.08 9.37 -16.41
N VAL A 262 -15.07 8.75 -15.76
CA VAL A 262 -15.09 7.30 -15.45
C VAL A 262 -16.20 6.62 -16.24
N LEU A 263 -15.86 5.52 -16.93
CA LEU A 263 -16.83 4.62 -17.57
C LEU A 263 -17.13 3.44 -16.63
N ILE A 264 -18.41 3.21 -16.34
CA ILE A 264 -18.87 2.05 -15.58
C ILE A 264 -19.71 1.17 -16.50
N ASN A 265 -19.33 -0.10 -16.64
CA ASN A 265 -20.04 -1.10 -17.42
C ASN A 265 -20.04 -2.45 -16.68
N THR A 266 -21.06 -3.26 -16.89
CA THR A 266 -21.10 -4.63 -16.38
C THR A 266 -20.48 -5.60 -17.39
N MET A 267 -19.64 -6.52 -16.92
CA MET A 267 -19.01 -7.56 -17.75
C MET A 267 -18.37 -8.64 -16.87
N ARG A 268 -17.87 -9.71 -17.49
CA ARG A 268 -17.01 -10.68 -16.79
C ARG A 268 -15.68 -10.01 -16.43
N LEU A 269 -15.30 -10.10 -15.16
CA LEU A 269 -14.04 -9.59 -14.62
C LEU A 269 -13.13 -10.77 -14.21
N PRO A 270 -11.80 -10.57 -14.14
CA PRO A 270 -11.07 -9.32 -14.42
C PRO A 270 -10.81 -9.06 -15.92
N VAL A 271 -10.71 -7.79 -16.31
CA VAL A 271 -10.33 -7.34 -17.65
C VAL A 271 -8.85 -6.97 -17.69
N LEU A 272 -8.05 -7.84 -18.31
CA LEU A 272 -6.59 -7.79 -18.27
C LEU A 272 -5.97 -7.89 -19.68
N PRO A 273 -6.03 -6.82 -20.48
CA PRO A 273 -5.40 -6.83 -21.81
C PRO A 273 -3.88 -7.01 -21.67
N GLU A 274 -3.33 -8.01 -22.37
CA GLU A 274 -1.93 -8.46 -22.22
C GLU A 274 -0.91 -7.33 -22.41
N HIS A 275 -1.11 -6.49 -23.43
CA HIS A 275 -0.22 -5.35 -23.73
C HIS A 275 -0.18 -4.27 -22.64
N LYS A 276 -1.11 -4.29 -21.67
CA LYS A 276 -1.11 -3.37 -20.52
C LYS A 276 -0.57 -3.99 -19.23
N GLN A 277 -0.16 -5.26 -19.23
CA GLN A 277 0.28 -5.94 -18.01
C GLN A 277 1.79 -5.80 -17.79
N PRO A 278 2.24 -5.63 -16.53
CA PRO A 278 3.67 -5.69 -16.23
C PRO A 278 4.26 -7.03 -16.69
N ARG A 279 5.50 -7.00 -17.15
CA ARG A 279 6.21 -8.17 -17.63
C ARG A 279 7.23 -8.60 -16.57
N LEU A 280 7.12 -9.86 -16.15
CA LEU A 280 8.05 -10.47 -15.22
C LEU A 280 9.28 -10.95 -15.98
N ILE A 281 10.44 -10.86 -15.33
CA ILE A 281 11.63 -11.59 -15.76
C ILE A 281 11.36 -13.06 -15.45
N GLY A 282 11.55 -13.91 -16.46
CA GLY A 282 11.08 -15.31 -16.49
C GLY A 282 11.36 -16.12 -15.24
#